data_AF-A0A6G3XK95-F1
#
_entry.id   AF-A0A6G3XK95-F1
#
_cell.length_a   1.000
_cell.length_b   1.000
_cell.length_c   1.000
_cell.angle_alpha   90.00
_cell.angle_beta   90.00
_cell.angle_gamma   90.00
#
_symmetry.space_group_name_H-M   'P 1'
#
loop_
_entity.id
_entity.type
_entity.pdbx_description
1 polymer ?
#
loop_
_entity_poly.entity_id
_entity_poly.type
_entity_poly.pdbx_seq_one_letter_code
_entity_poly.pdbx_strand_id
1 'polypeptide(L)'
;AAGTELVLSGHDHHYERFAPQSPDGQADPNGIVEILGGMGGKDLYGQGDTVQKNSQKRIWDKFGVMQLDFTDTTFTSKFVGTDGTVLDTGPTYSCH
;
A
#
# COMPACT_ATOMS: atom_id res chain seq x y z
N ALA A 1 -6.72 -16.66 2.65
CA ALA A 1 -7.42 -15.58 1.92
C ALA A 1 -8.51 -16.23 1.07
N ALA A 2 -9.75 -15.74 1.15
CA ALA A 2 -10.88 -16.29 0.38
C ALA A 2 -11.02 -15.57 -0.99
N GLY A 3 -9.91 -15.43 -1.74
CA GLY A 3 -9.85 -14.59 -2.96
C GLY A 3 -9.69 -13.09 -2.69
N THR A 4 -8.98 -12.72 -1.62
CA THR A 4 -8.68 -11.32 -1.33
C THR A 4 -7.48 -10.86 -2.13
N GLU A 5 -7.65 -9.81 -2.93
CA GLU A 5 -6.58 -9.25 -3.78
C GLU A 5 -5.87 -8.06 -3.14
N LEU A 6 -6.61 -7.23 -2.40
CA LEU A 6 -6.13 -5.98 -1.82
C LEU A 6 -6.65 -5.83 -0.40
N VAL A 7 -5.75 -5.50 0.52
CA VAL A 7 -6.07 -5.02 1.87
C VAL A 7 -5.59 -3.58 2.00
N LEU A 8 -6.49 -2.71 2.47
CA LEU A 8 -6.17 -1.34 2.84
C LEU A 8 -6.21 -1.23 4.35
N SER A 9 -5.09 -0.81 4.93
CA SER A 9 -4.96 -0.57 6.36
C SER A 9 -4.63 0.91 6.62
N GLY A 10 -4.85 1.33 7.85
CA GLY A 10 -4.46 2.64 8.36
C GLY A 10 -3.84 2.45 9.73
N HIS A 11 -4.26 3.29 10.69
CA HIS A 11 -3.74 3.32 12.07
C HIS A 11 -2.30 3.81 12.18
N ASP A 12 -1.33 3.15 11.55
CA ASP A 12 0.05 3.65 11.57
C ASP A 12 0.15 4.86 10.65
N HIS A 13 0.78 5.93 11.14
CA HIS A 13 0.82 7.20 10.42
C HIS A 13 2.01 7.28 9.46
N HIS A 14 2.11 6.29 8.56
CA HIS A 14 3.00 6.27 7.40
C HIS A 14 2.25 5.75 6.18
N TYR A 15 2.92 5.77 5.02
CA TYR A 15 2.50 5.00 3.85
C TYR A 15 3.44 3.82 3.66
N GLU A 16 2.90 2.64 3.39
CA GLU A 16 3.68 1.47 3.01
C GLU A 16 2.92 0.58 2.04
N ARG A 17 3.59 0.12 0.97
CA ARG A 17 3.05 -0.84 0.02
C ARG A 17 3.89 -2.11 0.02
N PHE A 18 3.22 -3.25 0.12
CA PHE A 18 3.82 -4.57 0.12
C PHE A 18 3.69 -5.25 -1.25
N ALA A 19 4.63 -6.14 -1.56
CA ALA A 19 4.48 -7.10 -2.66
C ALA A 19 3.42 -8.16 -2.29
N PRO A 20 2.83 -8.84 -3.29
CA PRO A 20 1.89 -9.94 -3.06
C PRO A 20 2.39 -10.96 -2.03
N GLN A 21 1.56 -11.24 -1.04
CA GLN A 21 1.91 -12.10 0.10
C GLN A 21 0.71 -12.88 0.65
N SER A 22 1.01 -14.00 1.31
CA SER A 22 0.03 -14.74 2.09
C SER A 22 -0.41 -13.94 3.34
N PRO A 23 -1.51 -14.31 4.00
CA PRO A 23 -1.93 -13.68 5.26
C PRO A 23 -0.87 -13.70 6.37
N ASP A 24 0.09 -14.63 6.30
CA ASP A 24 1.19 -14.76 7.26
C ASP A 24 2.47 -14.02 6.81
N GLY A 25 2.38 -13.17 5.79
CA GLY A 25 3.49 -12.36 5.28
C GLY A 25 4.56 -13.13 4.52
N GLN A 26 4.25 -14.33 4.00
CA GLN A 26 5.14 -15.06 3.10
C GLN A 26 4.92 -14.59 1.67
N ALA A 27 5.99 -14.44 0.88
CA ALA A 27 5.87 -14.05 -0.52
C ALA A 27 5.02 -15.06 -1.28
N ASP A 28 4.00 -14.57 -1.98
CA ASP A 28 3.08 -15.37 -2.79
C ASP A 28 2.68 -14.52 -4.01
N PRO A 29 3.09 -14.88 -5.24
CA PRO A 29 2.76 -14.12 -6.44
C PRO A 29 1.25 -13.93 -6.68
N ASN A 30 0.42 -14.85 -6.15
CA ASN A 30 -1.05 -14.77 -6.23
C ASN A 30 -1.68 -14.35 -4.89
N GLY A 31 -0.85 -13.81 -3.99
CA GLY A 31 -1.25 -13.38 -2.65
C GLY A 31 -1.84 -11.98 -2.62
N ILE A 32 -2.24 -11.58 -1.42
CA ILE A 32 -2.81 -10.27 -1.12
C ILE A 32 -1.74 -9.19 -1.32
N VAL A 33 -2.10 -8.09 -1.97
CA VAL A 33 -1.38 -6.83 -1.86
C VAL A 33 -1.90 -6.08 -0.64
N GLU A 34 -1.00 -5.70 0.27
CA GLU A 34 -1.35 -4.81 1.38
C GLU A 34 -0.82 -3.39 1.10
N ILE A 35 -1.67 -2.40 1.37
CA ILE A 35 -1.28 -1.00 1.38
C ILE A 35 -1.74 -0.37 2.69
N LEU A 36 -0.77 0.13 3.45
CA LEU A 36 -0.98 0.96 4.61
C LEU A 36 -1.03 2.42 4.16
N GLY A 37 -2.18 3.06 4.34
CA GLY A 37 -2.48 4.42 3.90
C GLY A 37 -2.85 5.35 5.06
N GLY A 38 -2.04 5.41 6.12
CA GLY A 38 -2.38 6.16 7.34
C GLY A 38 -2.02 7.64 7.33
N MET A 39 -1.65 8.19 6.17
CA MET A 39 -1.20 9.58 5.97
C MET A 39 -2.35 10.60 5.87
N GLY A 40 -3.45 10.38 6.58
CA GLY A 40 -4.69 11.15 6.42
C GLY A 40 -4.75 12.50 7.15
N GLY A 41 -3.81 12.80 8.06
CA GLY A 41 -3.73 14.13 8.71
C GLY A 41 -3.36 14.17 10.20
N LYS A 42 -3.14 13.03 10.86
CA LYS A 42 -2.54 12.98 12.20
C LYS A 42 -1.01 13.05 12.10
N ASP A 43 -0.30 13.52 13.12
CA ASP A 43 1.17 13.53 13.15
C ASP A 43 1.76 12.21 12.69
N LEU A 44 2.74 12.34 11.80
CA LEU A 44 3.40 11.22 11.16
C LEU A 44 4.35 10.55 12.14
N TYR A 45 4.48 9.23 12.00
CA TYR A 45 5.48 8.50 12.76
C TYR A 45 6.89 8.86 12.28
N GLY A 46 7.85 8.78 13.20
CA GLY A 46 9.26 8.79 12.83
C GLY A 46 9.58 7.57 11.99
N GLN A 47 10.58 7.70 11.10
CA GLN A 47 10.99 6.60 10.25
C GLN A 47 11.40 5.39 11.08
N GLY A 48 10.73 4.26 10.87
CA GLY A 48 11.09 2.99 11.50
C GLY A 48 12.35 2.36 10.89
N ASP A 49 13.23 1.86 11.75
CA ASP A 49 14.49 1.22 11.34
C ASP A 49 14.29 -0.20 10.78
N THR A 50 13.22 -0.87 11.18
CA THR A 50 12.92 -2.23 10.70
C THR A 50 12.13 -2.16 9.40
N VAL A 51 12.65 -2.79 8.35
CA VAL A 51 11.92 -3.00 7.10
C VAL A 51 11.20 -4.33 7.19
N GLN A 52 9.88 -4.29 7.06
CA GLN A 52 9.06 -5.50 7.05
C GLN A 52 9.30 -6.33 5.78
N LYS A 53 9.04 -7.63 5.85
CA LYS A 53 9.10 -8.51 4.67
C LYS A 53 8.18 -7.97 3.58
N ASN A 54 8.58 -8.17 2.32
CA ASN A 54 7.82 -7.78 1.13
C ASN A 54 7.55 -6.27 0.97
N SER A 55 7.99 -5.43 1.90
CA SER A 55 7.89 -3.96 1.78
C SER A 55 8.58 -3.47 0.50
N GLN A 56 7.83 -2.74 -0.34
CA GLN A 56 8.31 -2.21 -1.62
C GLN A 56 8.55 -0.71 -1.57
N LYS A 57 7.68 0.03 -0.87
CA LYS A 57 7.74 1.49 -0.77
C LYS A 57 7.27 1.93 0.60
N ARG A 58 8.00 2.86 1.21
CA ARG A 58 7.64 3.52 2.47
C ARG A 58 7.77 5.03 2.32
N ILE A 59 6.80 5.79 2.85
CA ILE A 59 6.84 7.26 2.90
C ILE A 59 6.39 7.69 4.29
N TRP A 60 7.20 8.52 4.96
CA TRP A 60 7.02 8.86 6.37
C TRP A 60 6.77 10.35 6.60
N ASP A 61 6.97 11.20 5.58
CA ASP A 61 7.07 12.65 5.73
C ASP A 61 6.08 13.43 4.85
N LYS A 62 5.08 12.74 4.27
CA LYS A 62 4.11 13.34 3.35
C LYS A 62 2.68 12.91 3.65
N PHE A 63 1.80 13.87 3.89
CA PHE A 63 0.35 13.65 3.86
C PHE A 63 -0.14 13.40 2.45
N GLY A 64 -1.18 12.58 2.32
CA GLY A 64 -1.75 12.26 1.02
C GLY A 64 -2.94 11.32 1.10
N VAL A 65 -3.43 10.95 -0.08
CA VAL A 65 -4.58 10.07 -0.26
C VAL A 65 -4.23 8.94 -1.23
N MET A 66 -4.91 7.82 -1.06
CA MET A 66 -4.86 6.71 -1.99
C MET A 66 -5.85 6.93 -3.13
N GLN A 67 -5.38 6.80 -4.36
CA GLN A 67 -6.21 6.63 -5.55
C GLN A 67 -6.11 5.17 -6.00
N LEU A 68 -7.26 4.54 -6.22
CA LEU A 68 -7.35 3.18 -6.73
C LEU A 68 -8.16 3.19 -8.02
N ASP A 69 -7.60 2.57 -9.05
CA ASP A 69 -8.26 2.40 -10.34
C ASP A 69 -8.49 0.91 -10.56
N PHE A 70 -9.75 0.50 -10.69
CA PHE A 70 -10.17 -0.90 -10.85
C PHE A 70 -10.72 -1.17 -12.25
N THR A 71 -10.57 -2.41 -12.68
CA THR A 71 -11.26 -3.03 -13.81
C THR A 71 -11.90 -4.34 -13.33
N ASP A 72 -12.56 -5.06 -14.23
CA ASP A 72 -13.15 -6.36 -13.92
C ASP A 72 -12.10 -7.42 -13.49
N THR A 73 -10.83 -7.27 -13.90
CA THR A 73 -9.79 -8.30 -13.70
C THR A 73 -8.46 -7.77 -13.18
N THR A 74 -8.35 -6.46 -12.93
CA THR A 74 -7.11 -5.84 -12.45
C THR A 74 -7.38 -4.60 -11.60
N PHE A 75 -6.38 -4.18 -10.82
CA PHE A 75 -6.33 -2.87 -10.20
C PHE A 75 -4.94 -2.24 -10.26
N THR A 76 -4.88 -0.91 -10.15
CA THR A 76 -3.66 -0.14 -9.90
C THR A 76 -3.86 0.77 -8.70
N SER A 77 -2.76 1.25 -8.12
CA SER A 77 -2.79 2.18 -6.98
C SER A 77 -1.83 3.34 -7.18
N LYS A 78 -2.20 4.51 -6.66
CA LYS A 78 -1.34 5.67 -6.52
C LYS A 78 -1.47 6.26 -5.13
N PHE A 79 -0.36 6.74 -4.59
CA PHE A 79 -0.37 7.61 -3.43
C PHE A 79 -0.11 9.04 -3.90
N VAL A 80 -1.08 9.93 -3.66
CA VAL A 80 -1.07 11.31 -4.14
C VAL A 80 -0.94 12.24 -2.93
N GLY A 81 0.11 13.05 -2.91
CA GLY A 81 0.34 14.03 -1.87
C GLY A 81 -0.72 15.13 -1.88
N THR A 82 -0.85 15.84 -0.76
CA THR A 82 -1.79 16.98 -0.66
C THR A 82 -1.47 18.14 -1.60
N ASP A 83 -0.27 18.17 -2.16
CA ASP A 83 0.18 19.11 -3.19
C ASP A 83 -0.18 18.65 -4.63
N GLY A 84 -0.82 17.49 -4.77
CA GLY A 84 -1.17 16.88 -6.05
C GLY A 84 -0.04 16.05 -6.67
N THR A 85 1.14 15.98 -6.06
CA THR A 85 2.26 15.17 -6.57
C THR A 85 1.97 13.69 -6.38
N VAL A 86 2.22 12.87 -7.40
CA VAL A 86 2.18 11.41 -7.26
C VAL A 86 3.48 10.94 -6.61
N LEU A 87 3.36 10.38 -5.40
CA LEU A 87 4.50 9.98 -4.57
C LEU A 87 4.83 8.48 -4.67
N ASP A 88 3.83 7.66 -5.01
CA ASP A 88 4.02 6.26 -5.41
C ASP A 88 3.01 5.85 -6.47
N THR A 89 3.39 4.90 -7.33
CA THR A 89 2.51 4.23 -8.28
C THR A 89 2.78 2.74 -8.19
N GLY A 90 1.76 1.97 -7.82
CA GLY A 90 1.79 0.52 -7.86
C GLY A 90 1.70 0.01 -9.30
N PRO A 91 2.24 -1.19 -9.58
CA PRO A 91 2.03 -1.87 -10.85
C PRO A 91 0.55 -2.24 -11.04
N THR A 92 0.21 -2.73 -12.23
CA THR A 92 -1.07 -3.42 -12.46
C THR A 92 -1.01 -4.79 -11.80
N TYR A 93 -1.94 -5.04 -10.89
CA TYR A 93 -2.14 -6.34 -10.24
C TYR A 93 -3.34 -7.04 -10.88
N SER A 94 -3.23 -8.35 -11.08
CA SER A 94 -4.34 -9.19 -11.53
C SER A 94 -5.25 -9.53 -10.35
N CYS A 95 -6.55 -9.56 -10.59
CA CYS A 95 -7.55 -10.11 -9.67
C CYS A 95 -7.91 -11.54 -10.13
N HIS A 96 -7.99 -12.49 -9.19
CA HIS A 96 -8.14 -13.91 -9.46
C HIS A 96 -9.53 -14.45 -9.13
#